data_AF-A0A812GK18-F1
#
_entry.id   AF-A0A812GK18-F1
#
_cell.length_a   1.000
_cell.length_b   1.000
_cell.length_c   1.000
_cell.angle_alpha   90.00
_cell.angle_beta   90.00
_cell.angle_gamma   90.00
#
_symmetry.space_group_name_H-M   'P 1'
#
loop_
_entity.id
_entity.type
_entity.pdbx_description
1 polymer ?
#
loop_
_entity_poly.entity_id
_entity_poly.type
_entity_poly.pdbx_seq_one_letter_code
_entity_poly.pdbx_strand_id
1 'polypeptide(L)'
;MAVRRFSVVVPKRGVQRRAQKKPATKKPAAYTKVDYVREKTAVGSRGVRKEQMKSKRSLPELLKASDDEIIEMLVADGMLPDWTGKQCPRCEKGRLSKLLQRPGRCGLRHRCNRKHCQMYMSPTHLHPWFTDGNGAAATPLQTQAAVLLMKLQNISLPSTCQMLAVNHKLAEDMSTRLMYARQDYVKAYQPKIQLGSKKGDFRYVKYWVDVEGDEASFTKSNMLGVDPEVDPKKPVRWEQWLGLVQRGRPASLILERLNPPPSEVRAPGPGAVRKVEWMPLAKKHLQGNHIIFHTDAARSYTAKVDQVLHDNVVHAKKRKVIDGKVTWIKPNYVKVVSHKLPATSKTVRVKAGTQIIDRAWRYMKDRIVLNQILRTMNVRAGSKFLRAQIQAAQYQYWFKNEDPWTKACDLVTFKMEKMMKKC
;
A
#
# COMPACT_ATOMS: atom_id res chain seq x y z
N MET A 1 30.19 -54.65 -15.58
CA MET A 1 29.05 -53.72 -15.77
C MET A 1 28.54 -53.25 -14.41
N ALA A 2 28.79 -51.99 -14.04
CA ALA A 2 28.31 -51.45 -12.76
C ALA A 2 26.86 -50.97 -12.89
N VAL A 3 25.96 -51.59 -12.13
CA VAL A 3 24.54 -51.19 -12.05
C VAL A 3 24.45 -49.88 -11.27
N ARG A 4 24.16 -48.78 -11.96
CA ARG A 4 23.84 -47.49 -11.32
C ARG A 4 22.53 -47.64 -10.53
N ARG A 5 22.61 -47.64 -9.20
CA ARG A 5 21.44 -47.46 -8.32
C ARG A 5 20.91 -46.04 -8.51
N PHE A 6 19.75 -45.90 -9.14
CA PHE A 6 18.99 -44.66 -9.10
C PHE A 6 18.51 -44.43 -7.66
N SER A 7 19.03 -43.38 -7.01
CA SER A 7 18.47 -42.92 -5.75
C SER A 7 17.08 -42.35 -6.03
N VAL A 8 16.05 -43.00 -5.48
CA VAL A 8 14.69 -42.45 -5.48
C VAL A 8 14.74 -41.16 -4.68
N VAL A 9 14.69 -40.02 -5.37
CA VAL A 9 14.62 -38.70 -4.76
C VAL A 9 13.28 -38.61 -4.02
N VAL A 10 13.28 -38.95 -2.73
CA VAL A 10 12.11 -38.76 -1.87
C VAL A 10 11.84 -37.26 -1.78
N PRO A 11 10.68 -36.77 -2.26
CA PRO A 11 10.39 -35.34 -2.21
C PRO A 11 10.40 -34.85 -0.76
N LYS A 12 11.05 -33.69 -0.50
CA LYS A 12 10.98 -33.03 0.81
C LYS A 12 9.52 -32.97 1.27
N ARG A 13 9.23 -33.28 2.55
CA ARG A 13 7.87 -33.36 3.14
C ARG A 13 6.90 -32.24 2.71
N GLY A 14 7.39 -31.03 2.43
CA GLY A 14 6.59 -29.91 1.93
C GLY A 14 6.09 -30.04 0.48
N VAL A 15 6.88 -30.66 -0.41
CA VAL A 15 6.53 -30.92 -1.82
C VAL A 15 5.52 -32.07 -1.89
N GLN A 16 5.75 -33.13 -1.10
CA GLN A 16 4.82 -34.25 -0.97
C GLN A 16 3.47 -33.79 -0.40
N ARG A 17 3.47 -32.87 0.60
CA ARG A 17 2.24 -32.22 1.10
C ARG A 17 1.51 -31.37 0.07
N ARG A 18 2.22 -30.72 -0.87
CA ARG A 18 1.59 -29.97 -1.98
C ARG A 18 0.97 -30.93 -2.99
N ALA A 19 1.69 -31.98 -3.39
CA ALA A 19 1.22 -33.01 -4.31
C ALA A 19 0.01 -33.79 -3.74
N GLN A 20 -0.01 -34.04 -2.43
CA GLN A 20 -1.13 -34.68 -1.72
C GLN A 20 -2.28 -33.74 -1.34
N LYS A 21 -2.26 -32.45 -1.76
CA LYS A 21 -3.44 -31.59 -1.60
C LYS A 21 -4.53 -32.11 -2.54
N LYS A 22 -5.40 -32.99 -2.01
CA LYS A 22 -6.68 -33.31 -2.63
C LYS A 22 -7.37 -32.00 -3.05
N PRO A 23 -7.97 -31.93 -4.26
CA PRO A 23 -8.76 -30.78 -4.66
C PRO A 23 -9.78 -30.50 -3.55
N ALA A 24 -9.98 -29.21 -3.24
CA ALA A 24 -10.98 -28.83 -2.25
C ALA A 24 -12.30 -29.50 -2.64
N THR A 25 -12.92 -30.22 -1.70
CA THR A 25 -14.25 -30.81 -1.84
C THR A 25 -15.16 -29.82 -2.54
N LYS A 26 -15.94 -30.27 -3.55
CA LYS A 26 -16.87 -29.40 -4.29
C LYS A 26 -17.65 -28.58 -3.27
N LYS A 27 -17.53 -27.25 -3.35
CA LYS A 27 -18.19 -26.38 -2.38
C LYS A 27 -19.70 -26.51 -2.56
N PRO A 28 -20.50 -26.51 -1.48
CA PRO A 28 -21.94 -26.64 -1.58
C PRO A 28 -22.54 -25.50 -2.40
N ALA A 29 -23.65 -25.76 -3.11
CA ALA A 29 -24.29 -24.76 -3.98
C ALA A 29 -24.60 -23.44 -3.25
N ALA A 30 -24.98 -23.51 -1.97
CA ALA A 30 -25.20 -22.34 -1.12
C ALA A 30 -23.96 -21.46 -0.96
N TYR A 31 -22.75 -22.03 -0.97
CA TYR A 31 -21.50 -21.27 -0.96
C TYR A 31 -21.23 -20.58 -2.30
N THR A 32 -21.54 -21.25 -3.41
CA THR A 32 -21.27 -20.72 -4.76
C THR A 32 -22.20 -19.56 -5.11
N LYS A 33 -23.44 -19.56 -4.59
CA LYS A 33 -24.44 -18.51 -4.81
C LYS A 33 -24.15 -17.18 -4.09
N VAL A 34 -23.32 -17.19 -3.05
CA VAL A 34 -23.01 -15.96 -2.27
C VAL A 34 -21.69 -15.41 -2.75
N ASP A 35 -21.67 -14.20 -3.31
CA ASP A 35 -20.42 -13.58 -3.70
C ASP A 35 -19.59 -13.14 -2.49
N TYR A 36 -18.27 -13.18 -2.64
CA TYR A 36 -17.37 -12.73 -1.57
C TYR A 36 -17.35 -11.20 -1.46
N VAL A 37 -17.42 -10.51 -2.60
CA VAL A 37 -17.65 -9.07 -2.72
C VAL A 37 -19.05 -8.90 -3.28
N ARG A 38 -19.98 -8.36 -2.48
CA ARG A 38 -21.40 -8.22 -2.87
C ARG A 38 -21.62 -7.08 -3.87
N GLU A 39 -20.81 -6.02 -3.77
CA GLU A 39 -20.87 -4.90 -4.69
C GLU A 39 -20.22 -5.29 -6.02
N LYS A 40 -20.93 -5.07 -7.13
CA LYS A 40 -20.36 -5.27 -8.47
C LYS A 40 -19.35 -4.17 -8.74
N THR A 41 -18.08 -4.46 -8.52
CA THR A 41 -16.98 -3.54 -8.85
C THR A 41 -16.54 -3.75 -10.31
N ALA A 42 -16.11 -2.68 -10.97
CA ALA A 42 -15.59 -2.72 -12.35
C ALA A 42 -14.41 -3.69 -12.51
N VAL A 43 -13.67 -3.95 -11.42
CA VAL A 43 -12.59 -4.92 -11.37
C VAL A 43 -13.02 -6.09 -10.48
N GLY A 44 -12.85 -7.32 -10.98
CA GLY A 44 -13.17 -8.52 -10.21
C GLY A 44 -12.34 -8.67 -8.93
N SER A 45 -12.74 -9.58 -8.04
CA SER A 45 -12.12 -9.78 -6.71
C SER A 45 -10.61 -10.09 -6.70
N ARG A 46 -10.02 -10.45 -7.85
CA ARG A 46 -8.57 -10.67 -8.03
C ARG A 46 -7.80 -9.38 -8.36
N GLY A 47 -8.47 -8.28 -8.70
CA GLY A 47 -7.82 -7.09 -9.24
C GLY A 47 -7.47 -7.24 -10.71
N VAL A 48 -6.87 -6.19 -11.28
CA VAL A 48 -6.23 -6.25 -12.61
C VAL A 48 -4.87 -6.91 -12.43
N ARG A 49 -4.52 -7.87 -13.28
CA ARG A 49 -3.16 -8.43 -13.25
C ARG A 49 -2.17 -7.37 -13.75
N LYS A 50 -1.01 -7.24 -13.11
CA LYS A 50 -0.06 -6.18 -13.44
C LYS A 50 0.40 -6.25 -14.91
N GLU A 51 0.59 -7.46 -15.43
CA GLU A 51 0.97 -7.69 -16.82
C GLU A 51 -0.11 -7.29 -17.84
N GLN A 52 -1.36 -7.09 -17.40
CA GLN A 52 -2.48 -6.65 -18.24
C GLN A 52 -2.74 -5.14 -18.12
N MET A 53 -2.05 -4.46 -17.20
CA MET A 53 -2.22 -3.03 -16.99
C MET A 53 -1.48 -2.28 -18.09
N LYS A 54 -2.22 -1.50 -18.89
CA LYS A 54 -1.61 -0.58 -19.85
C LYS A 54 -0.93 0.56 -19.08
N SER A 55 0.40 0.61 -19.16
CA SER A 55 1.19 1.73 -18.64
C SER A 55 1.06 2.91 -19.58
N LYS A 56 0.89 4.13 -19.06
CA LYS A 56 0.82 5.34 -19.89
C LYS A 56 2.14 5.61 -20.62
N ARG A 57 3.27 5.24 -20.01
CA ARG A 57 4.62 5.41 -20.56
C ARG A 57 5.42 4.12 -20.47
N SER A 58 6.31 3.92 -21.43
CA SER A 58 7.30 2.84 -21.41
C SER A 58 8.73 3.35 -21.21
N LEU A 59 9.63 2.48 -20.75
CA LEU A 59 11.03 2.83 -20.54
C LEU A 59 11.74 3.24 -21.85
N PRO A 60 11.56 2.54 -22.98
CA PRO A 60 12.16 2.97 -24.25
C PRO A 60 11.66 4.33 -24.73
N GLU A 61 10.37 4.65 -24.53
CA GLU A 61 9.82 5.98 -24.88
C GLU A 61 10.54 7.09 -24.12
N LEU A 62 10.70 6.95 -22.80
CA LEU A 62 11.34 7.99 -21.97
C LEU A 62 12.82 8.18 -22.30
N LEU A 63 13.54 7.10 -22.63
CA LEU A 63 14.98 7.15 -22.88
C LEU A 63 15.33 7.63 -24.30
N LYS A 64 14.45 7.42 -25.28
CA LYS A 64 14.67 7.83 -26.67
C LYS A 64 14.20 9.26 -26.96
N ALA A 65 13.40 9.84 -26.08
CA ALA A 65 12.91 11.22 -26.24
C ALA A 65 14.07 12.23 -26.22
N SER A 66 14.05 13.17 -27.16
CA SER A 66 14.90 14.35 -27.13
C SER A 66 14.57 15.25 -25.93
N ASP A 67 15.43 16.22 -25.63
CA ASP A 67 15.26 17.14 -24.49
C ASP A 67 13.93 17.92 -24.54
N ASP A 68 13.48 18.29 -25.75
CA ASP A 68 12.23 19.02 -25.93
C ASP A 68 11.03 18.07 -25.82
N GLU A 69 11.09 16.91 -26.49
CA GLU A 69 10.02 15.91 -26.46
C GLU A 69 9.77 15.38 -25.04
N ILE A 70 10.81 15.13 -24.24
CA ILE A 70 10.62 14.64 -22.87
C ILE A 70 9.91 15.69 -22.00
N ILE A 71 10.19 16.99 -22.19
CA ILE A 71 9.50 18.06 -21.47
C ILE A 71 8.03 18.09 -21.89
N GLU A 72 7.75 18.07 -23.19
CA GLU A 72 6.38 18.05 -23.72
C GLU A 72 5.59 16.84 -23.21
N MET A 73 6.18 15.64 -23.25
CA MET A 73 5.58 14.41 -22.72
C MET A 73 5.24 14.53 -21.24
N LEU A 74 6.18 15.04 -20.43
CA LEU A 74 5.99 15.14 -18.99
C LEU A 74 5.00 16.25 -18.60
N VAL A 75 4.95 17.35 -19.34
CA VAL A 75 3.94 18.41 -19.16
C VAL A 75 2.56 17.89 -19.56
N ALA A 76 2.44 17.23 -20.72
CA ALA A 76 1.18 16.61 -21.17
C ALA A 76 0.67 15.53 -20.21
N ASP A 77 1.57 14.85 -19.51
CA ASP A 77 1.22 13.88 -18.49
C ASP A 77 0.80 14.48 -17.15
N GLY A 78 1.05 15.77 -16.93
CA GLY A 78 0.91 16.41 -15.62
C GLY A 78 2.02 16.04 -14.63
N MET A 79 3.12 15.44 -15.11
CA MET A 79 4.30 15.16 -14.29
C MET A 79 5.13 16.43 -14.08
N LEU A 80 5.24 17.29 -15.10
CA LEU A 80 5.82 18.62 -14.96
C LEU A 80 4.72 19.69 -14.92
N PRO A 81 4.84 20.69 -14.02
CA PRO A 81 3.94 21.84 -14.03
C PRO A 81 4.19 22.73 -15.26
N ASP A 82 3.12 23.20 -15.90
CA ASP A 82 3.23 24.29 -16.87
C ASP A 82 3.33 25.64 -16.14
N TRP A 83 4.51 26.24 -16.21
CA TRP A 83 4.78 27.55 -15.61
C TRP A 83 4.40 28.71 -16.53
N THR A 84 3.99 28.46 -17.76
CA THR A 84 3.66 29.51 -18.73
C THR A 84 2.56 30.43 -18.17
N GLY A 85 2.82 31.73 -18.17
CA GLY A 85 1.90 32.76 -17.67
C GLY A 85 1.74 32.82 -16.14
N LYS A 86 2.33 31.88 -15.39
CA LYS A 86 2.32 31.86 -13.92
C LYS A 86 3.19 32.98 -13.35
N GLN A 87 2.87 33.39 -12.13
CA GLN A 87 3.63 34.40 -11.38
C GLN A 87 5.02 33.86 -11.05
N CYS A 88 6.04 34.69 -11.27
CA CYS A 88 7.42 34.33 -11.05
C CYS A 88 7.69 34.15 -9.54
N PRO A 89 8.18 32.98 -9.10
CA PRO A 89 8.37 32.70 -7.66
C PRO A 89 9.49 33.52 -7.01
N ARG A 90 10.37 34.17 -7.81
CA ARG A 90 11.47 34.99 -7.26
C ARG A 90 11.09 36.44 -7.03
N CYS A 91 10.30 37.02 -7.93
CA CYS A 91 9.98 38.45 -7.87
C CYS A 91 8.51 38.75 -7.58
N GLU A 92 7.68 37.70 -7.54
CA GLU A 92 6.25 37.72 -7.18
C GLU A 92 5.42 38.76 -7.93
N LYS A 93 5.89 39.27 -9.07
CA LYS A 93 5.14 40.27 -9.86
C LYS A 93 5.23 40.01 -11.35
N GLY A 94 6.37 39.52 -11.84
CA GLY A 94 6.52 39.13 -13.24
C GLY A 94 5.76 37.85 -13.58
N ARG A 95 5.44 37.67 -14.86
CA ARG A 95 4.92 36.43 -15.42
C ARG A 95 5.98 35.70 -16.20
N LEU A 96 5.92 34.38 -16.17
CA LEU A 96 6.85 33.49 -16.87
C LEU A 96 6.42 33.30 -18.32
N SER A 97 7.37 33.35 -19.24
CA SER A 97 7.17 33.12 -20.67
C SER A 97 6.87 31.65 -20.98
N LYS A 98 6.55 31.36 -22.24
CA LYS A 98 6.69 30.02 -22.80
C LYS A 98 8.15 29.52 -22.66
N LEU A 99 8.34 28.22 -22.82
CA LEU A 99 9.66 27.61 -22.90
C LEU A 99 10.45 28.20 -24.07
N LEU A 100 11.65 28.70 -23.77
CA LEU A 100 12.56 29.31 -24.74
C LEU A 100 13.93 28.64 -24.62
N GLN A 101 14.55 28.35 -25.75
CA GLN A 101 15.96 27.96 -25.78
C GLN A 101 16.80 29.22 -25.59
N ARG A 102 17.73 29.19 -24.63
CA ARG A 102 18.63 30.31 -24.39
C ARG A 102 19.83 30.21 -25.34
N PRO A 103 20.20 31.28 -26.06
CA PRO A 103 21.42 31.29 -26.86
C PRO A 103 22.65 30.95 -25.99
N GLY A 104 23.43 29.96 -26.42
CA GLY A 104 24.67 29.54 -25.74
C GLY A 104 24.50 28.70 -24.47
N ARG A 105 23.28 28.22 -24.14
CA ARG A 105 23.08 27.22 -23.06
C ARG A 105 22.15 26.10 -23.51
N CYS A 106 22.41 24.89 -23.03
CA CYS A 106 21.53 23.73 -23.25
C CYS A 106 20.25 23.83 -22.40
N GLY A 107 19.13 23.41 -23.00
CA GLY A 107 17.84 23.22 -22.33
C GLY A 107 16.86 24.40 -22.43
N LEU A 108 15.58 24.05 -22.55
CA LEU A 108 14.45 24.99 -22.54
C LEU A 108 14.22 25.59 -21.15
N ARG A 109 13.95 26.90 -21.08
CA ARG A 109 13.69 27.61 -19.81
C ARG A 109 12.57 28.63 -19.96
N HIS A 110 11.86 28.88 -18.86
CA HIS A 110 10.90 29.99 -18.75
C HIS A 110 11.63 31.28 -18.36
N ARG A 111 11.35 32.41 -19.04
CA ARG A 111 11.91 33.72 -18.70
C ARG A 111 10.87 34.58 -17.99
N CYS A 112 11.26 35.25 -16.91
CA CYS A 112 10.42 36.26 -16.27
C CYS A 112 10.36 37.55 -17.11
N ASN A 113 9.16 38.05 -17.40
CA ASN A 113 8.97 39.26 -18.23
C ASN A 113 9.22 40.59 -17.49
N ARG A 114 9.33 40.56 -16.14
CA ARG A 114 9.49 41.79 -15.35
C ARG A 114 10.90 42.37 -15.51
N LYS A 115 10.96 43.64 -15.88
CA LYS A 115 12.20 44.45 -15.86
C LYS A 115 12.86 44.34 -14.47
N HIS A 116 14.17 44.18 -14.42
CA HIS A 116 14.99 43.91 -13.22
C HIS A 116 14.92 42.49 -12.61
N CYS A 117 13.97 41.62 -13.00
CA CYS A 117 14.02 40.21 -12.62
C CYS A 117 14.67 39.38 -13.72
N GLN A 118 14.03 39.33 -14.91
CA GLN A 118 14.49 38.66 -16.14
C GLN A 118 15.13 37.27 -15.96
N MET A 119 14.83 36.58 -14.86
CA MET A 119 15.44 35.31 -14.52
C MET A 119 14.97 34.22 -15.47
N TYR A 120 15.81 33.21 -15.65
CA TYR A 120 15.47 31.98 -16.36
C TYR A 120 15.23 30.86 -15.35
N MET A 121 14.11 30.19 -15.49
CA MET A 121 13.65 29.12 -14.61
C MET A 121 13.56 27.81 -15.40
N SER A 122 14.11 26.74 -14.82
CA SER A 122 14.03 25.40 -15.41
C SER A 122 12.60 24.85 -15.32
N PRO A 123 12.14 24.03 -16.28
CA PRO A 123 10.85 23.34 -16.19
C PRO A 123 10.71 22.50 -14.91
N THR A 124 11.84 21.97 -14.41
CA THR A 124 11.91 21.16 -13.19
C THR A 124 12.02 21.99 -11.90
N HIS A 125 11.92 23.32 -11.98
CA HIS A 125 12.07 24.17 -10.80
C HIS A 125 11.04 23.83 -9.72
N LEU A 126 11.52 23.66 -8.48
CA LEU A 126 10.74 23.24 -7.30
C LEU A 126 10.00 21.90 -7.46
N HIS A 127 10.36 21.11 -8.47
CA HIS A 127 9.71 19.83 -8.69
C HIS A 127 10.09 18.83 -7.57
N PRO A 128 9.14 18.04 -7.02
CA PRO A 128 9.39 17.20 -5.86
C PRO A 128 10.37 16.05 -6.09
N TRP A 129 10.61 15.66 -7.35
CA TRP A 129 11.41 14.47 -7.70
C TRP A 129 12.58 14.79 -8.62
N PHE A 130 12.29 15.35 -9.81
CA PHE A 130 13.33 15.83 -10.72
C PHE A 130 14.12 17.00 -10.17
N THR A 131 15.43 16.95 -10.39
CA THR A 131 16.40 17.96 -9.98
C THR A 131 17.01 18.61 -11.22
N ASP A 132 17.12 19.94 -11.20
CA ASP A 132 17.91 20.70 -12.17
C ASP A 132 19.41 20.60 -11.79
N GLY A 133 20.27 20.38 -12.78
CA GLY A 133 21.72 20.29 -12.59
C GLY A 133 22.45 20.92 -13.77
N ASN A 134 23.64 21.47 -13.53
CA ASN A 134 24.50 22.02 -14.57
C ASN A 134 25.80 21.20 -14.68
N GLY A 135 26.30 20.99 -15.90
CA GLY A 135 27.59 20.35 -16.17
C GLY A 135 27.50 18.85 -16.49
N ALA A 136 28.64 18.24 -16.79
CA ALA A 136 28.75 16.84 -17.25
C ALA A 136 28.30 15.80 -16.21
N ALA A 137 28.26 16.16 -14.92
CA ALA A 137 27.79 15.30 -13.84
C ALA A 137 26.26 15.37 -13.61
N ALA A 138 25.55 16.26 -14.31
CA ALA A 138 24.10 16.36 -14.19
C ALA A 138 23.43 15.16 -14.87
N THR A 139 22.45 14.55 -14.19
CA THR A 139 21.69 13.46 -14.78
C THR A 139 20.60 14.00 -15.70
N PRO A 140 20.52 13.58 -16.98
CA PRO A 140 19.48 14.02 -17.91
C PRO A 140 18.06 13.71 -17.40
N LEU A 141 17.10 14.53 -17.82
CA LEU A 141 15.70 14.39 -17.40
C LEU A 141 15.09 13.05 -17.83
N GLN A 142 15.45 12.56 -19.01
CA GLN A 142 15.10 11.23 -19.54
C GLN A 142 15.50 10.13 -18.56
N THR A 143 16.75 10.17 -18.09
CA THR A 143 17.28 9.20 -17.13
C THR A 143 16.59 9.33 -15.77
N GLN A 144 16.33 10.55 -15.29
CA GLN A 144 15.58 10.76 -14.04
C GLN A 144 14.14 10.22 -14.13
N ALA A 145 13.45 10.45 -15.25
CA ALA A 145 12.11 9.94 -15.53
C ALA A 145 12.08 8.40 -15.64
N ALA A 146 13.09 7.81 -16.29
CA ALA A 146 13.30 6.37 -16.36
C ALA A 146 13.50 5.75 -14.97
N VAL A 147 14.34 6.35 -14.12
CA VAL A 147 14.53 5.92 -12.73
C VAL A 147 13.20 5.99 -11.97
N LEU A 148 12.45 7.10 -12.10
CA LEU A 148 11.13 7.24 -11.48
C LEU A 148 10.18 6.12 -11.92
N LEU A 149 10.07 5.83 -13.22
CA LEU A 149 9.24 4.75 -13.75
C LEU A 149 9.60 3.40 -13.13
N MET A 150 10.90 3.06 -13.07
CA MET A 150 11.38 1.82 -12.44
C MET A 150 11.00 1.75 -10.95
N LYS A 151 11.08 2.87 -10.22
CA LYS A 151 10.65 2.93 -8.81
C LYS A 151 9.15 2.85 -8.62
N LEU A 152 8.36 3.40 -9.54
CA LEU A 152 6.90 3.26 -9.54
C LEU A 152 6.49 1.80 -9.74
N GLN A 153 7.23 1.06 -10.56
CA GLN A 153 7.03 -0.38 -10.77
C GLN A 153 7.60 -1.27 -9.65
N ASN A 154 8.25 -0.68 -8.64
CA ASN A 154 8.94 -1.38 -7.55
C ASN A 154 10.09 -2.29 -8.02
N ILE A 155 10.83 -1.86 -9.04
CA ILE A 155 12.07 -2.55 -9.43
C ILE A 155 13.15 -2.27 -8.37
N SER A 156 13.93 -3.31 -8.05
CA SER A 156 14.97 -3.26 -7.03
C SER A 156 16.01 -2.17 -7.33
N LEU A 157 16.64 -1.62 -6.29
CA LEU A 157 17.73 -0.65 -6.44
C LEU A 157 18.87 -1.14 -7.34
N PRO A 158 19.46 -2.34 -7.12
CA PRO A 158 20.56 -2.84 -7.93
C PRO A 158 20.15 -3.02 -9.37
N SER A 159 18.96 -3.57 -9.63
CA SER A 159 18.45 -3.72 -10.99
C SER A 159 18.24 -2.36 -11.67
N THR A 160 17.78 -1.34 -10.93
CA THR A 160 17.64 0.02 -11.48
C THR A 160 19.00 0.62 -11.85
N CYS A 161 19.98 0.52 -10.95
CA CYS A 161 21.33 1.04 -11.19
C CYS A 161 22.02 0.30 -12.33
N GLN A 162 21.90 -1.02 -12.40
CA GLN A 162 22.49 -1.86 -13.46
C GLN A 162 21.84 -1.59 -14.82
N MET A 163 20.51 -1.51 -14.89
CA MET A 163 19.80 -1.34 -16.17
C MET A 163 19.98 0.06 -16.77
N LEU A 164 20.12 1.09 -15.94
CA LEU A 164 20.24 2.48 -16.40
C LEU A 164 21.65 3.06 -16.28
N ALA A 165 22.62 2.27 -15.79
CA ALA A 165 23.97 2.72 -15.48
C ALA A 165 24.02 4.00 -14.61
N VAL A 166 23.12 4.09 -13.62
CA VAL A 166 23.00 5.26 -12.72
C VAL A 166 23.63 5.00 -11.35
N ASN A 167 24.08 6.09 -10.72
CA ASN A 167 24.54 6.04 -9.33
C ASN A 167 23.39 5.66 -8.38
N HIS A 168 23.68 4.77 -7.41
CA HIS A 168 22.72 4.34 -6.39
C HIS A 168 22.10 5.50 -5.62
N LYS A 169 22.87 6.57 -5.34
CA LYS A 169 22.39 7.75 -4.60
C LYS A 169 21.20 8.42 -5.28
N LEU A 170 21.21 8.52 -6.61
CA LEU A 170 20.08 9.09 -7.37
C LEU A 170 18.82 8.25 -7.18
N ALA A 171 18.95 6.93 -7.33
CA ALA A 171 17.81 6.03 -7.25
C ALA A 171 17.29 5.86 -5.81
N GLU A 172 18.15 5.97 -4.80
CA GLU A 172 17.77 6.01 -3.37
C GLU A 172 17.04 7.30 -3.00
N ASP A 173 17.57 8.45 -3.42
CA ASP A 173 16.96 9.76 -3.19
C ASP A 173 15.56 9.82 -3.84
N MET A 174 15.45 9.41 -5.11
CA MET A 174 14.18 9.28 -5.81
C MET A 174 13.16 8.42 -5.03
N SER A 175 13.61 7.26 -4.55
CA SER A 175 12.77 6.34 -3.77
C SER A 175 12.32 6.96 -2.45
N THR A 176 13.22 7.69 -1.78
CA THR A 176 12.98 8.33 -0.49
C THR A 176 11.99 9.48 -0.63
N ARG A 177 12.17 10.37 -1.61
CA ARG A 177 11.23 11.46 -1.92
C ARG A 177 9.86 10.94 -2.30
N LEU A 178 9.80 9.88 -3.12
CA LEU A 178 8.55 9.22 -3.49
C LEU A 178 7.85 8.59 -2.27
N MET A 179 8.59 7.94 -1.37
CA MET A 179 8.04 7.38 -0.13
C MET A 179 7.39 8.45 0.75
N TYR A 180 8.10 9.55 1.03
CA TYR A 180 7.55 10.64 1.83
C TYR A 180 6.39 11.37 1.12
N ALA A 181 6.41 11.43 -0.21
CA ALA A 181 5.28 11.98 -0.95
C ALA A 181 4.01 11.15 -0.77
N ARG A 182 4.12 9.83 -0.93
CA ARG A 182 3.01 8.89 -0.68
C ARG A 182 2.54 8.93 0.76
N GLN A 183 3.46 9.03 1.71
CA GLN A 183 3.13 9.17 3.13
C GLN A 183 2.24 10.39 3.39
N ASP A 184 2.64 11.55 2.86
CA ASP A 184 1.89 12.79 3.02
C ASP A 184 0.49 12.71 2.41
N TYR A 185 0.37 12.08 1.25
CA TYR A 185 -0.93 11.85 0.61
C TYR A 185 -1.81 10.99 1.51
N VAL A 186 -1.31 9.85 1.99
CA VAL A 186 -2.07 8.96 2.87
C VAL A 186 -2.52 9.68 4.14
N LYS A 187 -1.64 10.46 4.77
CA LYS A 187 -2.01 11.25 5.96
C LYS A 187 -3.11 12.27 5.68
N ALA A 188 -3.14 12.86 4.48
CA ALA A 188 -4.16 13.84 4.11
C ALA A 188 -5.50 13.19 3.71
N TYR A 189 -5.48 11.99 3.14
CA TYR A 189 -6.67 11.34 2.58
C TYR A 189 -7.29 10.26 3.48
N GLN A 190 -6.50 9.53 4.27
CA GLN A 190 -7.03 8.49 5.18
C GLN A 190 -8.11 9.03 6.13
N PRO A 191 -7.96 10.21 6.77
CA PRO A 191 -8.99 10.75 7.66
C PRO A 191 -10.33 11.04 6.96
N LYS A 192 -10.33 11.18 5.63
CA LYS A 192 -11.52 11.42 4.82
C LYS A 192 -12.23 10.13 4.41
N ILE A 193 -11.62 8.97 4.66
CA ILE A 193 -12.22 7.67 4.33
C ILE A 193 -13.34 7.38 5.32
N GLN A 194 -14.52 7.12 4.78
CA GLN A 194 -15.66 6.60 5.52
C GLN A 194 -15.93 5.16 5.09
N LEU A 195 -15.97 4.25 6.05
CA LEU A 195 -16.35 2.87 5.83
C LEU A 195 -17.87 2.72 5.97
N GLY A 196 -18.50 2.01 5.04
CA GLY A 196 -19.95 1.88 5.02
C GLY A 196 -20.67 3.21 4.82
N SER A 197 -21.93 3.28 5.21
CA SER A 197 -22.74 4.49 5.13
C SER A 197 -23.39 4.81 6.47
N LYS A 198 -23.41 6.10 6.84
CA LYS A 198 -24.28 6.66 7.90
C LYS A 198 -25.68 6.97 7.38
N LYS A 199 -25.81 7.18 6.07
CA LYS A 199 -27.05 7.56 5.39
C LYS A 199 -27.74 6.32 4.82
N GLY A 200 -29.04 6.20 5.04
CA GLY A 200 -29.84 5.09 4.55
C GLY A 200 -30.67 4.44 5.65
N ASP A 201 -31.72 3.74 5.25
CA ASP A 201 -32.57 3.02 6.19
C ASP A 201 -31.91 1.67 6.56
N PHE A 202 -31.49 1.55 7.81
CA PHE A 202 -30.80 0.40 8.40
C PHE A 202 -31.56 -0.92 8.23
N ARG A 203 -32.85 -0.86 7.91
CA ARG A 203 -33.74 -1.99 7.64
C ARG A 203 -33.51 -2.63 6.26
N TYR A 204 -32.71 -2.04 5.38
CA TYR A 204 -32.46 -2.56 4.03
C TYR A 204 -31.03 -3.07 3.81
N VAL A 205 -30.92 -4.30 3.28
CA VAL A 205 -29.66 -5.02 2.99
C VAL A 205 -28.67 -4.22 2.14
N LYS A 206 -29.16 -3.41 1.19
CA LYS A 206 -28.33 -2.65 0.25
C LYS A 206 -27.41 -1.62 0.90
N TYR A 207 -27.75 -1.15 2.10
CA TYR A 207 -26.95 -0.16 2.83
C TYR A 207 -25.86 -0.79 3.70
N TRP A 208 -25.93 -2.10 3.95
CA TRP A 208 -24.94 -2.83 4.75
C TRP A 208 -23.73 -3.21 3.91
N VAL A 209 -22.55 -2.81 4.35
CA VAL A 209 -21.30 -2.97 3.61
C VAL A 209 -20.36 -3.94 4.32
N ASP A 210 -19.69 -4.81 3.56
CA ASP A 210 -18.70 -5.75 4.11
C ASP A 210 -17.35 -5.07 4.35
N VAL A 211 -16.89 -5.08 5.59
CA VAL A 211 -15.58 -4.56 6.00
C VAL A 211 -14.79 -5.66 6.68
N GLU A 212 -13.53 -5.85 6.28
CA GLU A 212 -12.62 -6.77 6.93
C GLU A 212 -11.67 -6.02 7.86
N GLY A 213 -11.38 -6.62 9.02
CA GLY A 213 -10.41 -6.14 9.97
C GLY A 213 -9.46 -7.24 10.43
N ASP A 214 -8.18 -6.90 10.54
CA ASP A 214 -7.13 -7.79 11.03
C ASP A 214 -5.91 -6.97 11.47
N GLU A 215 -5.01 -7.59 12.23
CA GLU A 215 -3.74 -7.00 12.64
C GLU A 215 -2.52 -7.69 11.99
N ALA A 216 -1.50 -6.90 11.67
CA ALA A 216 -0.24 -7.43 11.17
C ALA A 216 0.96 -6.80 11.88
N SER A 217 1.94 -7.66 12.20
CA SER A 217 3.27 -7.24 12.63
C SER A 217 4.23 -7.17 11.45
N PHE A 218 5.04 -6.11 11.38
CA PHE A 218 6.03 -5.87 10.32
C PHE A 218 7.47 -6.11 10.78
N THR A 219 7.82 -5.64 11.98
CA THR A 219 9.16 -5.86 12.55
C THR A 219 9.09 -6.00 14.08
N LYS A 220 10.17 -6.53 14.65
CA LYS A 220 10.44 -6.54 16.09
C LYS A 220 11.84 -6.01 16.35
N SER A 221 12.04 -5.33 17.47
CA SER A 221 13.35 -4.80 17.86
C SER A 221 13.61 -5.05 19.33
N ASN A 222 14.80 -5.55 19.62
CA ASN A 222 15.30 -5.64 20.98
C ASN A 222 15.78 -4.25 21.40
N MET A 223 15.26 -3.75 22.51
CA MET A 223 15.57 -2.41 23.02
C MET A 223 16.61 -2.42 24.14
N LEU A 224 17.15 -3.58 24.53
CA LEU A 224 18.27 -3.65 25.47
C LEU A 224 19.45 -2.83 24.95
N GLY A 225 20.02 -1.97 25.81
CA GLY A 225 21.14 -1.09 25.46
C GLY A 225 20.78 0.06 24.50
N VAL A 226 19.52 0.17 24.08
CA VAL A 226 19.01 1.28 23.26
C VAL A 226 18.12 2.20 24.09
N ASP A 227 17.28 1.61 24.94
CA ASP A 227 16.35 2.31 25.82
C ASP A 227 16.65 1.90 27.27
N PRO A 228 17.17 2.83 28.10
CA PRO A 228 17.57 2.52 29.47
C PRO A 228 16.38 2.19 30.39
N GLU A 229 15.15 2.55 30.00
CA GLU A 229 13.93 2.30 30.78
C GLU A 229 13.25 0.97 30.43
N VAL A 230 13.83 0.18 29.51
CA VAL A 230 13.20 -1.07 29.09
C VAL A 230 13.32 -2.15 30.16
N ASP A 231 12.21 -2.84 30.46
CA ASP A 231 12.21 -4.04 31.30
C ASP A 231 13.11 -5.11 30.66
N PRO A 232 14.20 -5.56 31.32
CA PRO A 232 15.10 -6.57 30.79
C PRO A 232 14.42 -7.91 30.50
N LYS A 233 13.31 -8.22 31.18
CA LYS A 233 12.52 -9.44 30.94
C LYS A 233 11.68 -9.33 29.68
N LYS A 234 11.24 -8.12 29.31
CA LYS A 234 10.39 -7.88 28.13
C LYS A 234 10.97 -6.81 27.21
N PRO A 235 12.15 -7.03 26.63
CA PRO A 235 12.86 -5.98 25.92
C PRO A 235 12.40 -5.78 24.47
N VAL A 236 11.52 -6.64 23.95
CA VAL A 236 11.13 -6.61 22.53
C VAL A 236 9.96 -5.67 22.32
N ARG A 237 10.15 -4.67 21.47
CA ARG A 237 9.09 -3.84 20.90
C ARG A 237 8.67 -4.34 19.53
N TRP A 238 7.37 -4.29 19.25
CA TRP A 238 6.78 -4.71 17.99
C TRP A 238 6.26 -3.52 17.20
N GLU A 239 6.44 -3.54 15.88
CA GLU A 239 5.71 -2.65 14.98
C GLU A 239 4.48 -3.38 14.44
N GLN A 240 3.34 -3.17 15.10
CA GLN A 240 2.06 -3.80 14.79
C GLN A 240 1.05 -2.74 14.32
N TRP A 241 0.24 -3.10 13.33
CA TRP A 241 -0.76 -2.22 12.75
C TRP A 241 -2.08 -2.96 12.60
N LEU A 242 -3.18 -2.25 12.89
CA LEU A 242 -4.53 -2.66 12.57
C LEU A 242 -4.88 -2.14 11.17
N GLY A 243 -5.51 -2.99 10.37
CA GLY A 243 -5.99 -2.64 9.05
C GLY A 243 -7.49 -2.87 8.95
N LEU A 244 -8.19 -1.90 8.35
CA LEU A 244 -9.62 -1.99 8.05
C LEU A 244 -9.82 -1.74 6.56
N VAL A 245 -10.59 -2.57 5.87
CA VAL A 245 -10.81 -2.42 4.43
C VAL A 245 -12.22 -2.85 4.03
N GLN A 246 -12.91 -1.99 3.28
CA GLN A 246 -14.16 -2.36 2.63
C GLN A 246 -13.88 -3.29 1.45
N ARG A 247 -14.62 -4.40 1.38
CA ARG A 247 -14.50 -5.35 0.28
C ARG A 247 -14.81 -4.67 -1.05
N GLY A 248 -14.01 -4.96 -2.07
CA GLY A 248 -14.16 -4.37 -3.41
C GLY A 248 -13.56 -2.96 -3.56
N ARG A 249 -13.22 -2.27 -2.46
CA ARG A 249 -12.68 -0.90 -2.50
C ARG A 249 -11.28 -0.81 -1.88
N PRO A 250 -10.20 -1.12 -2.61
CA PRO A 250 -8.83 -1.08 -2.07
C PRO A 250 -8.45 0.29 -1.49
N ALA A 251 -8.93 1.38 -2.09
CA ALA A 251 -8.73 2.76 -1.63
C ALA A 251 -9.37 3.08 -0.27
N SER A 252 -10.17 2.16 0.30
CA SER A 252 -10.72 2.28 1.65
C SER A 252 -9.82 1.70 2.74
N LEU A 253 -8.65 1.14 2.41
CA LEU A 253 -7.75 0.57 3.41
C LEU A 253 -7.31 1.66 4.39
N ILE A 254 -7.71 1.54 5.65
CA ILE A 254 -7.26 2.38 6.76
C ILE A 254 -6.23 1.59 7.54
N LEU A 255 -5.11 2.22 7.88
CA LEU A 255 -4.08 1.66 8.76
C LEU A 255 -3.94 2.51 10.02
N GLU A 256 -4.04 1.85 11.17
CA GLU A 256 -3.86 2.48 12.48
C GLU A 256 -2.77 1.73 13.24
N ARG A 257 -1.79 2.47 13.76
CA ARG A 257 -0.66 1.89 14.48
C ARG A 257 -1.10 1.43 15.85
N LEU A 258 -0.78 0.19 16.21
CA LEU A 258 -1.01 -0.36 17.54
C LEU A 258 0.22 -0.16 18.43
N ASN A 259 0.01 -0.20 19.74
CA ASN A 259 1.08 -0.12 20.73
C ASN A 259 0.99 -1.32 21.68
N PRO A 260 1.28 -2.53 21.18
CA PRO A 260 1.20 -3.73 21.99
C PRO A 260 2.23 -3.69 23.13
N PRO A 261 1.97 -4.40 24.24
CA PRO A 261 2.94 -4.52 25.32
C PRO A 261 4.27 -5.11 24.81
N PRO A 262 5.41 -4.66 25.36
CA PRO A 262 6.68 -5.32 25.12
C PRO A 262 6.64 -6.80 25.50
N SER A 263 7.46 -7.60 24.83
CA SER A 263 7.50 -9.05 25.03
C SER A 263 8.91 -9.56 25.30
N GLU A 264 8.98 -10.81 25.74
CA GLU A 264 10.23 -11.56 25.81
C GLU A 264 10.83 -11.76 24.41
N VAL A 265 12.14 -12.03 24.35
CA VAL A 265 12.93 -12.17 23.11
C VAL A 265 12.38 -13.26 22.18
N ARG A 266 11.96 -14.39 22.78
CA ARG A 266 11.48 -15.59 22.08
C ARG A 266 9.97 -15.60 21.85
N ALA A 267 9.26 -14.53 22.20
CA ALA A 267 7.82 -14.45 21.97
C ALA A 267 7.48 -14.62 20.47
N PRO A 268 6.46 -15.42 20.13
CA PRO A 268 6.08 -15.65 18.74
C PRO A 268 5.42 -14.42 18.09
N GLY A 269 4.93 -13.47 18.89
CA GLY A 269 4.27 -12.24 18.45
C GLY A 269 3.88 -11.36 19.64
N PRO A 270 3.33 -10.16 19.38
CA PRO A 270 2.85 -9.24 20.42
C PRO A 270 1.58 -9.71 21.16
N GLY A 271 1.00 -10.84 20.73
CA GLY A 271 -0.32 -11.31 21.18
C GLY A 271 -1.46 -10.74 20.34
N ALA A 272 -2.69 -11.14 20.69
CA ALA A 272 -3.90 -10.64 20.04
C ALA A 272 -4.15 -9.16 20.38
N VAL A 273 -4.81 -8.44 19.48
CA VAL A 273 -5.23 -7.05 19.75
C VAL A 273 -6.01 -6.96 21.06
N ARG A 274 -5.75 -5.94 21.89
CA ARG A 274 -6.46 -5.74 23.16
C ARG A 274 -7.71 -4.89 22.98
N LYS A 275 -8.74 -5.13 23.78
CA LYS A 275 -9.99 -4.34 23.76
C LYS A 275 -9.76 -2.84 23.96
N VAL A 276 -8.80 -2.48 24.81
CA VAL A 276 -8.36 -1.09 25.05
C VAL A 276 -7.81 -0.40 23.80
N GLU A 277 -7.14 -1.15 22.92
CA GLU A 277 -6.62 -0.62 21.65
C GLU A 277 -7.69 -0.65 20.55
N TRP A 278 -8.51 -1.71 20.52
CA TRP A 278 -9.54 -1.91 19.51
C TRP A 278 -10.71 -0.93 19.65
N MET A 279 -11.28 -0.77 20.84
CA MET A 279 -12.53 -0.01 21.01
C MET A 279 -12.45 1.45 20.54
N PRO A 280 -11.39 2.22 20.82
CA PRO A 280 -11.26 3.58 20.29
C PRO A 280 -11.27 3.61 18.76
N LEU A 281 -10.60 2.66 18.11
CA LEU A 281 -10.51 2.56 16.66
C LEU A 281 -11.86 2.13 16.05
N ALA A 282 -12.55 1.20 16.68
CA ALA A 282 -13.88 0.76 16.27
C ALA A 282 -14.91 1.90 16.37
N LYS A 283 -14.88 2.67 17.47
CA LYS A 283 -15.73 3.86 17.62
C LYS A 283 -15.44 4.92 16.56
N LYS A 284 -14.16 5.17 16.28
CA LYS A 284 -13.72 6.15 15.29
C LYS A 284 -14.17 5.79 13.86
N HIS A 285 -14.01 4.54 13.46
CA HIS A 285 -14.12 4.13 12.05
C HIS A 285 -15.40 3.36 11.70
N LEU A 286 -16.04 2.70 12.66
CA LEU A 286 -17.15 1.77 12.40
C LEU A 286 -18.49 2.21 13.04
N GLN A 287 -18.46 2.90 14.17
CA GLN A 287 -19.69 3.22 14.92
C GLN A 287 -20.67 4.06 14.11
N GLY A 288 -21.93 3.65 14.12
CA GLY A 288 -23.02 4.34 13.42
C GLY A 288 -22.94 4.20 11.89
N ASN A 289 -22.07 3.34 11.38
CA ASN A 289 -22.02 2.97 9.97
C ASN A 289 -22.64 1.58 9.81
N HIS A 290 -23.50 1.39 8.80
CA HIS A 290 -24.11 0.10 8.49
C HIS A 290 -23.06 -0.89 7.94
N ILE A 291 -22.43 -1.64 8.84
CA ILE A 291 -21.27 -2.48 8.51
C ILE A 291 -21.50 -3.92 8.95
N ILE A 292 -21.17 -4.85 8.06
CA ILE A 292 -20.93 -6.25 8.39
C ILE A 292 -19.42 -6.40 8.51
N PHE A 293 -18.95 -6.54 9.75
CA PHE A 293 -17.54 -6.57 10.10
C PHE A 293 -17.06 -8.02 10.20
N HIS A 294 -16.01 -8.32 9.44
CA HIS A 294 -15.44 -9.65 9.27
C HIS A 294 -14.04 -9.68 9.88
N THR A 295 -13.83 -10.48 10.92
CA THR A 295 -12.52 -10.60 11.58
C THR A 295 -12.07 -12.03 11.77
N ASP A 296 -10.86 -12.19 12.30
CA ASP A 296 -10.47 -13.43 12.96
C ASP A 296 -11.23 -13.61 14.29
N ALA A 297 -10.95 -14.71 14.99
CA ALA A 297 -11.63 -15.04 16.24
C ALA A 297 -11.04 -14.35 17.49
N ALA A 298 -10.23 -13.29 17.35
CA ALA A 298 -9.69 -12.59 18.51
C ALA A 298 -10.81 -12.03 19.39
N ARG A 299 -10.70 -12.26 20.71
CA ARG A 299 -11.74 -11.90 21.69
C ARG A 299 -12.06 -10.41 21.70
N SER A 300 -11.10 -9.54 21.39
CA SER A 300 -11.32 -8.09 21.43
C SER A 300 -12.32 -7.62 20.38
N TYR A 301 -12.35 -8.25 19.20
CA TYR A 301 -13.29 -7.89 18.14
C TYR A 301 -14.75 -8.20 18.49
N THR A 302 -15.02 -9.07 19.47
CA THR A 302 -16.41 -9.40 19.88
C THR A 302 -17.11 -8.27 20.64
N ALA A 303 -16.39 -7.20 20.98
CA ALA A 303 -16.97 -6.04 21.63
C ALA A 303 -18.07 -5.41 20.75
N LYS A 304 -19.24 -5.18 21.35
CA LYS A 304 -20.40 -4.61 20.64
C LYS A 304 -20.11 -3.17 20.22
N VAL A 305 -20.41 -2.85 18.97
CA VAL A 305 -20.33 -1.51 18.38
C VAL A 305 -21.67 -1.22 17.73
N ASP A 306 -22.20 -0.02 17.94
CA ASP A 306 -23.51 0.36 17.42
C ASP A 306 -23.55 0.32 15.88
N GLN A 307 -24.63 -0.25 15.34
CA GLN A 307 -24.87 -0.47 13.91
C GLN A 307 -23.84 -1.35 13.19
N VAL A 308 -23.06 -2.15 13.93
CA VAL A 308 -22.09 -3.10 13.38
C VAL A 308 -22.55 -4.54 13.64
N LEU A 309 -22.76 -5.30 12.57
CA LEU A 309 -22.98 -6.75 12.62
C LEU A 309 -21.63 -7.45 12.53
N HIS A 310 -21.32 -8.33 13.47
CA HIS A 310 -20.01 -8.94 13.54
C HIS A 310 -20.03 -10.43 13.20
N ASP A 311 -19.12 -10.86 12.35
CA ASP A 311 -18.79 -12.26 12.16
C ASP A 311 -17.29 -12.50 12.32
N ASN A 312 -16.95 -13.77 12.56
CA ASN A 312 -15.56 -14.17 12.75
C ASN A 312 -15.25 -15.52 12.11
N VAL A 313 -13.98 -15.74 11.82
CA VAL A 313 -13.49 -17.03 11.33
C VAL A 313 -12.38 -17.55 12.25
N VAL A 314 -12.42 -18.86 12.52
CA VAL A 314 -11.42 -19.53 13.37
C VAL A 314 -10.38 -20.21 12.48
N HIS A 315 -9.16 -19.66 12.45
CA HIS A 315 -8.02 -20.22 11.72
C HIS A 315 -7.28 -21.34 12.48
N ALA A 316 -8.02 -22.16 13.23
CA ALA A 316 -7.47 -23.26 13.99
C ALA A 316 -7.89 -24.61 13.41
N LYS A 317 -6.95 -25.56 13.38
CA LYS A 317 -7.30 -26.97 13.17
C LYS A 317 -8.11 -27.44 14.37
N LYS A 318 -9.19 -28.17 14.12
CA LYS A 318 -9.99 -28.78 15.18
C LYS A 318 -9.86 -30.28 15.11
N ARG A 319 -9.66 -30.92 16.26
CA ARG A 319 -9.84 -32.37 16.39
C ARG A 319 -11.33 -32.64 16.43
N LYS A 320 -11.81 -33.54 15.57
CA LYS A 320 -13.15 -34.10 15.68
C LYS A 320 -13.07 -35.60 15.54
N VAL A 321 -13.96 -36.30 16.24
CA VAL A 321 -14.21 -37.71 15.99
C VAL A 321 -15.08 -37.77 14.74
N ILE A 322 -14.56 -38.41 13.70
CA ILE A 322 -15.30 -38.75 12.47
C ILE A 322 -15.16 -40.26 12.36
N ASP A 323 -16.30 -40.97 12.35
CA ASP A 323 -16.37 -42.43 12.26
C ASP A 323 -15.48 -43.14 13.31
N GLY A 324 -15.60 -42.72 14.57
CA GLY A 324 -14.83 -43.28 15.69
C GLY A 324 -13.34 -42.89 15.73
N LYS A 325 -12.80 -42.21 14.70
CA LYS A 325 -11.39 -41.80 14.62
C LYS A 325 -11.19 -40.31 14.84
N VAL A 326 -10.25 -39.96 15.73
CA VAL A 326 -9.87 -38.57 15.99
C VAL A 326 -9.09 -38.01 14.80
N THR A 327 -9.75 -37.20 14.00
CA THR A 327 -9.18 -36.61 12.79
C THR A 327 -8.95 -35.11 12.95
N TRP A 328 -7.81 -34.62 12.46
CA TRP A 328 -7.54 -33.19 12.38
C TRP A 328 -8.25 -32.58 11.17
N ILE A 329 -9.31 -31.82 11.42
CA ILE A 329 -10.01 -31.08 10.38
C ILE A 329 -9.24 -29.80 10.08
N LYS A 330 -9.09 -29.52 8.78
CA LYS A 330 -8.48 -28.28 8.29
C LYS A 330 -9.31 -27.07 8.75
N PRO A 331 -8.67 -25.93 9.03
CA PRO A 331 -9.38 -24.70 9.35
C PRO A 331 -10.29 -24.28 8.19
N ASN A 332 -11.50 -23.80 8.54
CA ASN A 332 -12.37 -23.13 7.60
C ASN A 332 -11.95 -21.67 7.56
N TYR A 333 -11.38 -21.23 6.45
CA TYR A 333 -10.99 -19.83 6.24
C TYR A 333 -12.14 -18.94 5.77
N VAL A 334 -13.23 -19.56 5.32
CA VAL A 334 -14.43 -18.86 4.86
C VAL A 334 -15.64 -19.68 5.24
N LYS A 335 -16.65 -19.06 5.84
CA LYS A 335 -17.96 -19.68 6.09
C LYS A 335 -19.07 -18.76 5.60
N VAL A 336 -20.19 -19.32 5.18
CA VAL A 336 -21.38 -18.51 4.90
C VAL A 336 -22.11 -18.29 6.22
N VAL A 337 -22.45 -17.04 6.52
CA VAL A 337 -23.16 -16.63 7.75
C VAL A 337 -24.41 -15.86 7.33
N SER A 338 -25.49 -16.07 8.08
CA SER A 338 -26.73 -15.31 7.95
C SER A 338 -26.83 -14.35 9.13
N HIS A 339 -27.01 -13.05 8.87
CA HIS A 339 -27.32 -12.06 9.89
C HIS A 339 -28.76 -11.59 9.75
N LYS A 340 -29.47 -11.45 10.88
CA LYS A 340 -30.75 -10.75 10.93
C LYS A 340 -30.48 -9.26 11.04
N LEU A 341 -31.10 -8.45 10.18
CA LEU A 341 -30.91 -7.00 10.24
C LEU A 341 -31.66 -6.42 11.45
N PRO A 342 -31.13 -5.37 12.10
CA PRO A 342 -31.80 -4.71 13.22
C PRO A 342 -33.21 -4.24 12.86
N ALA A 343 -34.15 -4.37 13.80
CA ALA A 343 -35.56 -3.99 13.66
C ALA A 343 -36.31 -4.57 12.45
N THR A 344 -35.86 -5.70 11.90
CA THR A 344 -36.57 -6.39 10.80
C THR A 344 -36.50 -7.91 10.92
N SER A 345 -37.34 -8.60 10.14
CA SER A 345 -37.23 -10.05 9.90
C SER A 345 -36.28 -10.40 8.75
N LYS A 346 -35.71 -9.39 8.05
CA LYS A 346 -34.86 -9.62 6.88
C LYS A 346 -33.51 -10.19 7.29
N THR A 347 -33.00 -11.10 6.47
CA THR A 347 -31.69 -11.71 6.67
C THR A 347 -30.76 -11.40 5.50
N VAL A 348 -29.48 -11.20 5.82
CA VAL A 348 -28.41 -11.03 4.84
C VAL A 348 -27.45 -12.21 4.97
N ARG A 349 -27.16 -12.87 3.85
CA ARG A 349 -26.16 -13.94 3.78
C ARG A 349 -24.86 -13.39 3.24
N VAL A 350 -23.77 -13.61 3.98
CA VAL A 350 -22.43 -13.13 3.65
C VAL A 350 -21.41 -14.26 3.78
N LYS A 351 -20.25 -14.09 3.15
CA LYS A 351 -19.08 -14.92 3.42
C LYS A 351 -18.25 -14.26 4.51
N ALA A 352 -18.22 -14.85 5.70
CA ALA A 352 -17.31 -14.48 6.78
C ALA A 352 -15.87 -14.83 6.41
N GLY A 353 -14.94 -13.91 6.63
CA GLY A 353 -13.50 -14.12 6.43
C GLY A 353 -12.70 -12.84 6.13
N THR A 354 -11.38 -12.97 6.25
CA THR A 354 -10.40 -11.85 6.21
C THR A 354 -9.50 -11.88 4.97
N GLN A 355 -9.92 -12.51 3.87
CA GLN A 355 -9.00 -12.76 2.74
C GLN A 355 -8.53 -11.50 2.00
N ILE A 356 -9.28 -10.39 2.01
CA ILE A 356 -8.87 -9.14 1.37
C ILE A 356 -7.84 -8.43 2.24
N ILE A 357 -8.05 -8.35 3.55
CA ILE A 357 -7.08 -7.74 4.46
C ILE A 357 -5.79 -8.59 4.56
N ASP A 358 -5.89 -9.92 4.60
CA ASP A 358 -4.73 -10.82 4.53
C ASP A 358 -3.88 -10.59 3.27
N ARG A 359 -4.55 -10.37 2.13
CA ARG A 359 -3.89 -10.05 0.85
C ARG A 359 -3.28 -8.66 0.86
N ALA A 360 -3.92 -7.68 1.52
CA ALA A 360 -3.36 -6.35 1.70
C ALA A 360 -2.08 -6.41 2.54
N TRP A 361 -2.07 -7.19 3.63
CA TRP A 361 -0.87 -7.42 4.44
C TRP A 361 0.25 -8.05 3.64
N ARG A 362 -0.04 -9.11 2.86
CA ARG A 362 0.95 -9.71 1.97
C ARG A 362 1.50 -8.69 0.98
N TYR A 363 0.61 -7.94 0.32
CA TYR A 363 0.98 -6.92 -0.67
C TYR A 363 1.94 -5.89 -0.09
N MET A 364 1.71 -5.42 1.13
CA MET A 364 2.56 -4.46 1.82
C MET A 364 3.89 -5.08 2.27
N LYS A 365 3.86 -6.28 2.85
CA LYS A 365 5.07 -6.99 3.28
C LYS A 365 6.02 -7.26 2.11
N ASP A 366 5.50 -7.67 0.96
CA ASP A 366 6.30 -7.90 -0.25
C ASP A 366 7.07 -6.64 -0.68
N ARG A 367 6.50 -5.44 -0.47
CA ARG A 367 7.13 -4.15 -0.85
C ARG A 367 8.11 -3.62 0.17
N ILE A 368 7.82 -3.83 1.45
CA ILE A 368 8.73 -3.44 2.53
C ILE A 368 9.97 -4.34 2.50
N VAL A 369 9.82 -5.62 2.13
CA VAL A 369 10.93 -6.58 1.99
C VAL A 369 11.77 -6.34 0.74
N LEU A 370 11.19 -5.86 -0.37
CA LEU A 370 11.95 -5.54 -1.61
C LEU A 370 12.81 -4.28 -1.51
N ASN A 371 12.63 -3.46 -0.47
CA ASN A 371 13.52 -2.33 -0.15
C ASN A 371 14.66 -2.71 0.81
N GLN A 372 14.99 -4.01 0.97
CA GLN A 372 16.20 -4.47 1.66
C GLN A 372 17.51 -4.23 0.87
N ILE A 373 17.52 -3.26 -0.06
CA ILE A 373 18.76 -2.54 -0.37
C ILE A 373 18.83 -1.33 0.55
N LEU A 374 19.02 -1.67 1.81
CA LEU A 374 19.59 -0.92 2.93
C LEU A 374 19.81 -1.98 4.03
N ARG A 375 20.57 -3.03 3.70
CA ARG A 375 21.16 -3.96 4.69
C ARG A 375 21.99 -3.22 5.76
N THR A 376 22.17 -1.92 5.62
CA THR A 376 22.83 -0.98 6.51
C THR A 376 21.90 -0.16 7.42
N MET A 377 20.58 -0.13 7.18
CA MET A 377 19.65 0.53 8.11
C MET A 377 18.93 -0.51 8.95
N ASN A 378 19.37 -0.65 10.21
CA ASN A 378 18.61 -1.31 11.27
C ASN A 378 17.25 -0.60 11.44
N VAL A 379 16.26 -0.97 10.63
CA VAL A 379 14.91 -0.39 10.70
C VAL A 379 14.24 -0.92 11.95
N ARG A 380 14.35 -0.15 13.03
CA ARG A 380 13.79 -0.47 14.33
C ARG A 380 12.28 -0.28 14.35
N ALA A 381 11.61 -1.07 15.18
CA ALA A 381 10.23 -0.85 15.58
C ALA A 381 10.08 0.60 16.09
N GLY A 382 9.03 1.28 15.64
CA GLY A 382 8.78 2.67 15.96
C GLY A 382 9.58 3.72 15.18
N SER A 383 10.49 3.35 14.28
CA SER A 383 11.20 4.33 13.46
C SER A 383 10.25 5.10 12.52
N LYS A 384 10.47 6.41 12.37
CA LYS A 384 9.69 7.27 11.45
C LYS A 384 9.77 6.76 10.01
N PHE A 385 10.93 6.25 9.63
CA PHE A 385 11.19 5.67 8.31
C PHE A 385 10.32 4.44 8.02
N LEU A 386 10.23 3.48 8.95
CA LEU A 386 9.35 2.32 8.77
C LEU A 386 7.89 2.73 8.62
N ARG A 387 7.43 3.69 9.43
CA ARG A 387 6.06 4.21 9.33
C ARG A 387 5.80 4.85 7.97
N ALA A 388 6.79 5.59 7.44
CA ALA A 388 6.70 6.16 6.10
C ALA A 388 6.65 5.07 5.01
N GLN A 389 7.41 3.98 5.15
CA GLN A 389 7.33 2.85 4.23
C GLN A 389 5.98 2.14 4.26
N ILE A 390 5.43 1.90 5.46
CA ILE A 390 4.11 1.26 5.62
C ILE A 390 3.03 2.12 4.97
N GLN A 391 3.02 3.43 5.23
CA GLN A 391 2.09 4.36 4.61
C GLN A 391 2.32 4.50 3.08
N ALA A 392 3.56 4.45 2.61
CA ALA A 392 3.84 4.43 1.18
C ALA A 392 3.32 3.15 0.51
N ALA A 393 3.43 1.99 1.17
CA ALA A 393 2.87 0.72 0.70
C ALA A 393 1.33 0.74 0.71
N GLN A 394 0.72 1.42 1.68
CA GLN A 394 -0.73 1.67 1.74
C GLN A 394 -1.20 2.48 0.54
N TYR A 395 -0.52 3.58 0.19
CA TYR A 395 -0.80 4.34 -1.04
C TYR A 395 -0.79 3.44 -2.27
N GLN A 396 0.25 2.63 -2.41
CA GLN A 396 0.34 1.70 -3.54
C GLN A 396 -0.77 0.65 -3.52
N TYR A 397 -1.30 0.27 -2.35
CA TYR A 397 -2.41 -0.66 -2.25
C TYR A 397 -3.73 -0.01 -2.68
N TRP A 398 -3.96 1.25 -2.30
CA TRP A 398 -5.14 2.02 -2.70
C TRP A 398 -5.32 2.05 -4.21
N PHE A 399 -4.21 2.27 -4.92
CA PHE A 399 -4.18 2.41 -6.37
C PHE A 399 -3.63 1.17 -7.10
N LYS A 400 -3.68 -0.02 -6.48
CA LYS A 400 -3.06 -1.24 -7.03
C LYS A 400 -3.62 -1.70 -8.39
N ASN A 401 -4.80 -1.22 -8.76
CA ASN A 401 -5.49 -1.55 -10.01
C ASN A 401 -5.41 -0.41 -11.04
N GLU A 402 -4.67 0.67 -10.74
CA GLU A 402 -4.55 1.86 -11.58
C GLU A 402 -3.10 2.01 -12.04
N ASP A 403 -2.91 2.72 -13.16
CA ASP A 403 -1.58 2.98 -13.71
C ASP A 403 -0.72 3.79 -12.73
N PRO A 404 0.42 3.24 -12.26
CA PRO A 404 1.25 3.92 -11.27
C PRO A 404 1.90 5.20 -11.80
N TRP A 405 2.07 5.34 -13.12
CA TRP A 405 2.59 6.58 -13.73
C TRP A 405 1.58 7.71 -13.60
N THR A 406 0.35 7.48 -14.05
CA THR A 406 -0.75 8.44 -13.89
C THR A 406 -0.96 8.84 -12.43
N LYS A 407 -0.88 7.88 -11.49
CA LYS A 407 -0.96 8.18 -10.05
C LYS A 407 0.27 8.87 -9.47
N ALA A 408 1.40 8.83 -10.14
CA ALA A 408 2.53 9.67 -9.77
C ALA A 408 2.27 11.13 -10.17
N CYS A 409 1.65 11.39 -11.33
CA CYS A 409 1.24 12.73 -11.73
C CYS A 409 0.28 13.37 -10.72
N ASP A 410 -0.79 12.66 -10.32
CA ASP A 410 -1.73 13.11 -9.28
C ASP A 410 -1.00 13.51 -7.98
N LEU A 411 0.05 12.75 -7.64
CA LEU A 411 0.86 12.96 -6.45
C LEU A 411 1.79 14.17 -6.58
N VAL A 412 2.31 14.46 -7.78
CA VAL A 412 3.03 15.72 -8.06
C VAL A 412 2.11 16.90 -7.88
N THR A 413 0.92 16.88 -8.49
CA THR A 413 -0.06 17.97 -8.35
C THR A 413 -0.37 18.26 -6.89
N PHE A 414 -0.68 17.21 -6.11
CA PHE A 414 -0.90 17.33 -4.67
C PHE A 414 0.29 17.98 -3.93
N LYS A 415 1.52 17.61 -4.27
CA LYS A 415 2.73 18.17 -3.64
C LYS A 415 2.97 19.61 -4.04
N MET A 416 2.83 19.92 -5.32
CA MET A 416 3.00 21.28 -5.84
C MET A 416 1.98 22.23 -5.22
N GLU A 417 0.69 21.86 -5.16
CA GLU A 417 -0.34 22.66 -4.50
C GLU A 417 -0.03 22.91 -3.02
N LYS A 418 0.47 21.91 -2.31
CA LYS A 418 0.83 22.03 -0.89
C LYS A 418 2.05 22.93 -0.68
N MET A 419 2.99 22.96 -1.63
CA MET A 419 4.16 23.86 -1.58
C MET A 419 3.73 25.30 -1.89
N MET A 420 2.91 25.50 -2.93
CA MET A 420 2.45 26.82 -3.36
C MET A 420 1.51 27.50 -2.35
N LYS A 421 0.78 26.74 -1.50
CA LYS A 421 -0.04 27.30 -0.41
C LYS A 421 0.77 27.74 0.82
N LYS A 422 2.05 27.40 0.88
CA LYS A 422 2.95 27.74 2.00
C LYS A 422 3.89 28.91 1.69
N CYS A 423 3.94 29.33 0.44
CA CYS A 423 4.51 30.61 0.00
C CYS A 423 3.37 31.63 -0.02
#